data_AF-A0A401Q0Q8-F1
#
_entry.id   AF-A0A401Q0Q8-F1
#
_cell.length_a   1.000
_cell.length_b   1.000
_cell.length_c   1.000
_cell.angle_alpha   90.00
_cell.angle_beta   90.00
_cell.angle_gamma   90.00
#
_symmetry.space_group_name_H-M   'P 1'
#
loop_
_entity.id
_entity.type
_entity.pdbx_description
1 polymer ?
#
loop_
_entity_poly.entity_id
_entity_poly.type
_entity_poly.pdbx_seq_one_letter_code
_entity_poly.pdbx_strand_id
1 'polypeptide(L)'
;MMILCSTHFSNAQSPDRCQCHQPIKFRKQRQIVNYSITQQTVNCKAPEIRVWLKGEKTPSCLDPNTSLAKRLLSCAQRHRYNPGQTGMCLCKLNGYTNSKCHQRPAKRYKGRHVMLRSLNR
;
A
#
# COMPACT_ATOMS: atom_id res chain seq x y z
N MET A 1 17.45 46.96 -3.08
CA MET A 1 16.19 46.22 -2.82
C MET A 1 16.50 44.73 -2.91
N MET A 2 16.47 44.00 -1.78
CA MET A 2 16.72 42.55 -1.76
C MET A 2 15.37 41.82 -1.84
N ILE A 3 15.14 41.05 -2.90
CA ILE A 3 13.99 40.14 -3.01
C ILE A 3 14.41 38.80 -2.42
N LEU A 4 13.93 38.50 -1.21
CA LEU A 4 14.03 37.17 -0.59
C LEU A 4 13.00 36.25 -1.25
N CYS A 5 13.42 35.49 -2.26
CA CYS A 5 12.64 34.37 -2.78
C CYS A 5 12.74 33.19 -1.80
N SER A 6 11.77 33.08 -0.89
CA SER A 6 11.55 31.89 -0.08
C SER A 6 11.13 30.73 -0.99
N THR A 7 12.10 29.92 -1.40
CA THR A 7 11.82 28.64 -2.07
C THR A 7 11.35 27.65 -1.01
N HIS A 8 10.04 27.38 -0.99
CA HIS A 8 9.50 26.24 -0.26
C HIS A 8 9.95 24.96 -0.96
N PHE A 9 11.12 24.44 -0.57
CA PHE A 9 11.54 23.09 -0.92
C PHE A 9 10.59 22.12 -0.22
N SER A 10 9.59 21.65 -0.96
CA SER A 10 8.82 20.48 -0.57
C SER A 10 9.83 19.33 -0.47
N ASN A 11 10.17 18.96 0.77
CA ASN A 11 11.08 17.88 1.08
C ASN A 11 10.47 16.58 0.52
N ALA A 12 10.81 16.25 -0.71
CA ALA A 12 10.53 14.96 -1.30
C ALA A 12 11.32 13.95 -0.46
N GLN A 13 10.67 13.37 0.55
CA GLN A 13 11.25 12.36 1.44
C GLN A 13 11.98 11.33 0.57
N SER A 14 13.30 11.36 0.63
CA SER A 14 14.13 10.36 -0.01
C SER A 14 13.67 8.98 0.47
N PRO A 15 13.61 7.97 -0.41
CA PRO A 15 13.15 6.61 -0.07
C PRO A 15 14.10 5.84 0.86
N ASP A 16 15.03 6.54 1.52
CA ASP A 16 16.10 5.99 2.34
C ASP A 16 15.71 5.69 3.79
N ARG A 17 14.45 5.85 4.18
CA ARG A 17 14.00 5.47 5.53
C ARG A 17 12.67 4.72 5.47
N CYS A 18 12.50 3.74 6.35
CA CYS A 18 11.20 3.10 6.58
C CYS A 18 10.13 4.17 6.84
N GLN A 19 9.02 4.11 6.12
CA GLN A 19 7.85 4.97 6.29
C GLN A 19 6.96 4.53 7.47
N CYS A 20 7.15 3.32 7.98
CA CYS A 20 6.37 2.70 9.05
C CYS A 20 7.17 2.67 10.34
N HIS A 21 6.76 3.50 11.31
CA HIS A 21 7.37 3.55 12.65
C HIS A 21 6.65 2.68 13.67
N GLN A 22 5.33 2.46 13.52
CA GLN A 22 4.52 1.68 14.46
C GLN A 22 3.54 0.78 13.67
N PRO A 23 3.96 -0.44 13.31
CA PRO A 23 3.08 -1.38 12.64
C PRO A 23 2.00 -1.87 13.60
N ILE A 24 0.74 -1.81 13.16
CA ILE A 24 -0.40 -2.28 13.94
C ILE A 24 -0.74 -3.74 13.59
N LYS A 25 -1.15 -4.49 14.62
CA LYS A 25 -1.77 -5.82 14.45
C LYS A 25 -3.25 -5.63 14.12
N PHE A 26 -3.58 -5.84 12.86
CA PHE A 26 -4.91 -5.52 12.34
C PHE A 26 -5.94 -6.58 12.73
N ARG A 27 -6.98 -6.21 13.50
CA ARG A 27 -8.03 -7.14 13.95
C ARG A 27 -9.22 -7.26 12.98
N LYS A 28 -9.47 -6.26 12.11
CA LYS A 28 -10.69 -6.23 11.25
C LYS A 28 -10.38 -6.03 9.77
N GLN A 29 -9.95 -7.10 9.11
CA GLN A 29 -9.61 -7.15 7.67
C GLN A 29 -10.65 -6.48 6.74
N ARG A 30 -11.95 -6.58 7.05
CA ARG A 30 -13.09 -6.12 6.20
C ARG A 30 -13.15 -4.61 5.91
N GLN A 31 -12.26 -3.80 6.48
CA GLN A 31 -12.26 -2.34 6.30
C GLN A 31 -11.19 -1.85 5.31
N ILE A 32 -10.32 -2.72 4.80
CA ILE A 32 -9.23 -2.30 3.92
C ILE A 32 -9.80 -1.97 2.53
N VAL A 33 -9.69 -0.71 2.15
CA VAL A 33 -10.15 -0.22 0.84
C VAL A 33 -9.03 -0.14 -0.18
N ASN A 34 -7.79 -0.03 0.28
CA ASN A 34 -6.61 -0.04 -0.60
C ASN A 34 -5.35 -0.42 0.20
N TYR A 35 -4.28 -0.77 -0.49
CA TYR A 35 -2.98 -1.01 0.13
C TYR A 35 -1.82 -0.70 -0.82
N SER A 36 -0.65 -0.43 -0.26
CA SER A 36 0.62 -0.26 -0.99
C SER A 36 1.71 -1.03 -0.27
N ILE A 37 2.64 -1.57 -1.04
CA ILE A 37 3.76 -2.34 -0.52
C ILE A 37 5.05 -1.69 -1.00
N THR A 38 5.89 -1.30 -0.05
CA THR A 38 7.28 -0.92 -0.31
C THR A 38 8.14 -2.15 -0.03
N GLN A 39 8.97 -2.54 -0.99
CA GLN A 39 9.88 -3.67 -0.78
C GLN A 39 10.97 -3.31 0.23
N GLN A 40 11.58 -4.34 0.81
CA GLN A 40 12.78 -4.20 1.64
C GLN A 40 13.86 -3.43 0.87
N THR A 41 14.49 -2.47 1.53
CA THR A 41 15.64 -1.73 1.02
C THR A 41 16.81 -1.87 1.99
N VAL A 42 18.00 -1.40 1.62
CA VAL A 42 19.17 -1.33 2.53
C VAL A 42 18.85 -0.63 3.84
N ASN A 43 18.00 0.39 3.78
CA ASN A 43 17.63 1.21 4.93
C ASN A 43 16.31 0.80 5.59
N CYS A 44 15.59 -0.18 5.02
CA CYS A 44 14.40 -0.74 5.60
C CYS A 44 14.41 -2.26 5.51
N LYS A 45 14.79 -2.93 6.60
CA LYS A 45 15.09 -4.37 6.67
C LYS A 45 13.88 -5.29 6.48
N ALA A 46 12.67 -4.74 6.40
CA ALA A 46 11.44 -5.47 6.18
C ALA A 46 10.56 -4.75 5.15
N PRO A 47 9.73 -5.47 4.39
CA PRO A 47 8.75 -4.83 3.52
C PRO A 47 7.73 -4.06 4.34
N GLU A 48 7.37 -2.88 3.85
CA GLU A 48 6.37 -2.01 4.49
C GLU A 48 5.04 -2.15 3.79
N ILE A 49 3.99 -2.41 4.56
CA ILE A 49 2.64 -2.59 4.03
C ILE A 49 1.77 -1.51 4.64
N ARG A 50 1.36 -0.57 3.79
CA ARG A 50 0.47 0.52 4.17
C ARG A 50 -0.93 0.19 3.69
N VAL A 51 -1.91 0.25 4.58
CA VAL A 51 -3.31 -0.04 4.29
C VAL A 51 -4.16 1.20 4.52
N TRP A 52 -5.04 1.49 3.57
CA TRP A 52 -6.06 2.53 3.73
C TRP A 52 -7.35 1.86 4.16
N LEU A 53 -7.92 2.38 5.25
CA LEU A 53 -9.16 1.87 5.80
C LEU A 53 -10.32 2.76 5.39
N LYS A 54 -11.51 2.16 5.29
CA LYS A 54 -12.72 2.90 4.98
C LYS A 54 -12.96 3.96 6.06
N GLY A 55 -12.99 5.23 5.66
CA GLY A 55 -13.23 6.36 6.56
C GLY A 55 -11.95 7.02 7.10
N GLU A 56 -10.78 6.42 6.86
CA GLU A 56 -9.50 7.00 7.28
C GLU A 56 -8.84 7.79 6.13
N LYS A 57 -8.27 8.95 6.48
CA LYS A 57 -7.54 9.79 5.53
C LYS A 57 -6.07 9.38 5.41
N THR A 58 -5.50 8.83 6.46
CA THR A 58 -4.11 8.40 6.54
C THR A 58 -4.02 6.88 6.49
N PRO A 59 -3.00 6.31 5.83
CA PRO A 59 -2.80 4.87 5.86
C PRO A 59 -2.23 4.42 7.20
N SER A 60 -2.66 3.25 7.64
CA SER A 60 -2.07 2.52 8.76
C SER A 60 -0.97 1.58 8.27
N CYS A 61 0.07 1.40 9.06
CA CYS A 61 1.14 0.43 8.78
C CYS A 61 0.79 -0.94 9.33
N LEU A 62 0.87 -1.98 8.51
CA LEU A 62 0.56 -3.35 8.90
C LEU A 62 1.85 -4.09 9.28
N ASP A 63 1.82 -4.83 10.39
CA ASP A 63 2.92 -5.73 10.76
C ASP A 63 3.12 -6.82 9.69
N PRO A 64 4.32 -6.91 9.07
CA PRO A 64 4.61 -7.83 7.99
C PRO A 64 4.48 -9.30 8.39
N ASN A 65 4.55 -9.62 9.69
CA ASN A 65 4.49 -10.99 10.18
C ASN A 65 3.05 -11.53 10.28
N THR A 66 2.05 -10.67 10.15
CA THR A 66 0.64 -11.07 10.25
C THR A 66 0.20 -11.92 9.04
N SER A 67 -0.77 -12.81 9.25
CA SER A 67 -1.35 -13.62 8.16
C SER A 67 -1.94 -12.75 7.05
N LEU A 68 -2.55 -11.62 7.43
CA LEU A 68 -3.06 -10.61 6.51
C LEU A 68 -1.95 -10.01 5.64
N ALA A 69 -0.84 -9.59 6.26
CA ALA A 69 0.31 -9.03 5.54
C ALA A 69 0.87 -10.01 4.51
N LYS A 70 1.10 -11.27 4.93
CA LYS A 70 1.59 -12.33 4.04
C LYS A 70 0.67 -12.56 2.84
N ARG A 71 -0.65 -12.52 3.04
CA ARG A 71 -1.62 -12.64 1.95
C ARG A 71 -1.60 -11.44 1.01
N LEU A 72 -1.48 -10.21 1.53
CA LEU A 72 -1.36 -9.00 0.72
C LEU A 72 -0.08 -8.98 -0.12
N LEU A 73 1.05 -9.38 0.48
CA LEU A 73 2.33 -9.55 -0.21
C LEU A 73 2.20 -10.59 -1.35
N SER A 74 1.64 -11.76 -1.07
CA SER A 74 1.42 -12.80 -2.08
C SER A 74 0.49 -12.32 -3.22
N CYS A 75 -0.58 -11.60 -2.89
CA CYS A 75 -1.46 -10.99 -3.89
C CYS A 75 -0.73 -10.00 -4.79
N ALA A 76 0.05 -9.09 -4.20
CA ALA A 76 0.82 -8.11 -4.96
C ALA A 76 1.89 -8.75 -5.83
N GLN A 77 2.55 -9.81 -5.34
CA GLN A 77 3.55 -10.54 -6.11
C GLN A 77 2.94 -11.27 -7.31
N ARG A 78 1.83 -12.01 -7.12
CA ARG A 78 1.14 -12.74 -8.19
C ARG A 78 0.56 -11.83 -9.27
N HIS A 79 0.16 -10.61 -8.89
CA HIS A 79 -0.57 -9.70 -9.77
C HIS A 79 0.18 -8.39 -10.01
N ARG A 80 1.52 -8.40 -9.91
CA ARG A 80 2.40 -7.24 -10.10
C ARG A 80 2.10 -6.45 -11.37
N TYR A 81 1.79 -7.16 -12.45
CA TYR A 81 1.55 -6.59 -13.79
C TYR A 81 0.06 -6.47 -14.12
N ASN A 82 -0.84 -6.92 -13.24
CA ASN A 82 -2.28 -6.91 -13.48
C ASN A 82 -3.03 -6.24 -12.30
N PRO A 83 -3.23 -4.91 -12.35
CA PRO A 83 -3.88 -4.17 -11.25
C PRO A 83 -5.34 -4.59 -11.03
N GLY A 84 -6.04 -5.07 -12.06
CA GLY A 84 -7.40 -5.60 -11.94
C GLY A 84 -7.45 -6.83 -11.03
N GLN A 85 -6.48 -7.73 -11.18
CA GLN A 85 -6.38 -8.91 -10.32
C GLN A 85 -5.92 -8.58 -8.89
N THR A 86 -5.10 -7.53 -8.72
CA THR A 86 -4.78 -6.99 -7.38
C THR A 86 -6.04 -6.55 -6.63
N GLY A 87 -6.95 -5.83 -7.30
CA GLY A 87 -8.24 -5.43 -6.73
C GLY A 87 -9.14 -6.62 -6.37
N MET A 88 -9.18 -7.65 -7.23
CA MET A 88 -9.88 -8.91 -6.91
C MET A 88 -9.29 -9.61 -5.68
N CYS A 89 -7.97 -9.61 -5.55
CA CYS A 89 -7.29 -10.25 -4.43
C CYS A 89 -7.65 -9.57 -3.10
N LEU A 90 -7.67 -8.23 -3.07
CA LEU A 90 -8.14 -7.48 -1.90
C LEU A 90 -9.62 -7.73 -1.60
N CYS A 91 -10.46 -7.81 -2.64
CA CYS A 91 -11.87 -8.09 -2.47
C CYS A 91 -12.12 -9.46 -1.82
N LYS A 92 -11.43 -10.52 -2.28
CA LYS A 92 -11.46 -11.85 -1.66
C LYS A 92 -10.89 -11.84 -0.24
N LEU A 93 -9.83 -11.07 0.00
CA LEU A 93 -9.26 -10.89 1.33
C LEU A 93 -10.28 -10.31 2.32
N ASN A 94 -11.10 -9.36 1.89
CA ASN A 94 -12.18 -8.81 2.71
C ASN A 94 -13.38 -9.75 2.92
N GLY A 95 -13.32 -10.99 2.41
CA GLY A 95 -14.38 -11.98 2.56
C GLY A 95 -15.61 -11.70 1.68
N TYR A 96 -15.46 -10.93 0.60
CA TYR A 96 -16.53 -10.73 -0.36
C TYR A 96 -16.65 -11.93 -1.32
N THR A 97 -17.88 -12.22 -1.76
CA THR A 97 -18.17 -13.23 -2.79
C THR A 97 -17.66 -12.76 -4.16
N ASN A 98 -17.37 -13.70 -5.06
CA ASN A 98 -16.92 -13.37 -6.43
C ASN A 98 -17.87 -12.40 -7.14
N SER A 99 -19.19 -12.59 -6.99
CA SER A 99 -20.21 -11.69 -7.54
C SER A 99 -20.05 -10.24 -7.07
N LYS A 100 -19.79 -10.01 -5.78
CA LYS A 100 -19.54 -8.68 -5.22
C LYS A 100 -18.20 -8.07 -5.66
N CYS A 101 -17.24 -8.91 -6.04
CA CYS A 101 -15.95 -8.46 -6.56
C CYS A 101 -16.01 -8.04 -8.03
N HIS A 102 -16.76 -8.77 -8.88
CA HIS A 102 -16.95 -8.41 -10.28
C HIS A 102 -17.83 -7.17 -10.48
N GLN A 103 -18.76 -6.91 -9.54
CA GLN A 103 -19.62 -5.72 -9.57
C GLN A 103 -18.92 -4.42 -9.16
N ARG A 104 -17.73 -4.49 -8.53
CA ARG A 104 -16.98 -3.28 -8.15
C ARG A 104 -16.13 -2.83 -9.33
N PRO A 105 -16.44 -1.70 -9.98
CA PRO A 105 -15.63 -1.23 -11.10
C PRO A 105 -14.19 -1.00 -10.61
N ALA A 106 -13.21 -1.51 -11.37
CA ALA A 106 -11.78 -1.31 -11.14
C ALA A 106 -11.40 0.17 -10.94
N LYS A 107 -12.27 1.10 -11.38
CA LYS A 107 -12.17 2.55 -11.18
C LYS A 107 -12.07 2.99 -9.71
N ARG A 108 -12.54 2.21 -8.72
CA ARG A 108 -12.41 2.58 -7.30
C ARG A 108 -11.00 2.33 -6.73
N TYR A 109 -10.20 1.53 -7.43
CA TYR A 109 -8.78 1.30 -7.15
C TYR A 109 -7.88 2.20 -8.02
N LYS A 110 -8.29 3.45 -8.26
CA LYS A 110 -7.38 4.52 -8.70
C LYS A 110 -6.47 4.95 -7.52
N GLY A 111 -5.84 3.97 -6.86
CA GLY A 111 -4.69 4.24 -6.02
C GLY A 111 -3.49 4.31 -6.94
N ARG A 112 -2.75 5.41 -6.85
CA ARG A 112 -1.37 5.54 -7.36
C ARG A 112 -0.72 4.17 -7.37
N HIS A 113 -0.29 3.75 -8.56
CA HIS A 113 0.46 2.53 -8.88
C HIS A 113 0.85 1.73 -7.63
N VAL A 114 0.49 0.45 -7.60
CA VAL A 114 1.30 -0.55 -6.89
C VAL A 114 2.68 -0.48 -7.53
N MET A 115 3.49 0.46 -7.07
CA MET A 115 4.86 0.63 -7.48
C MET A 115 5.61 -0.45 -6.73
N LEU A 116 5.54 -1.66 -7.26
CA LEU A 116 6.63 -2.60 -7.14
C LEU A 116 7.79 -1.99 -7.94
N ARG A 117 8.43 -0.97 -7.37
CA ARG A 117 9.71 -0.46 -7.84
C ARG A 117 10.74 -1.48 -7.40
N SER A 118 11.05 -2.41 -8.29
CA SER A 118 12.35 -3.06 -8.23
C SER A 118 13.34 -1.98 -8.64
N LEU A 119 14.10 -1.46 -7.67
CA LEU A 119 15.34 -0.80 -8.01
C LEU A 119 16.29 -1.92 -8.45
N ASN A 120 16.57 -1.96 -9.76
CA ASN A 120 17.63 -2.78 -10.32
C ASN A 120 18.93 -2.47 -9.57
N ARG A 121 19.66 -3.55 -9.28
CA ARG A 121 21.07 -3.54 -8.88
C ARG A 121 21.91 -2.78 -9.89
#